data_AF-A0A976KZN7-F1
#
_entry.id   AF-A0A976KZN7-F1
#
_cell.length_a   1.000
_cell.length_b   1.000
_cell.length_c   1.000
_cell.angle_alpha   90.00
_cell.angle_beta   90.00
_cell.angle_gamma   90.00
#
_symmetry.space_group_name_H-M   'P 1'
#
loop_
_entity.id
_entity.type
_entity.pdbx_description
1 polymer ?
#
loop_
_entity_poly.entity_id
_entity_poly.type
_entity_poly.pdbx_seq_one_letter_code
_entity_poly.pdbx_strand_id
1 'polypeptide(L)'
;FKLIVFTNCYTDDQISREKALQEIKDGKPKLLLFSGIVPIEYSTDEAFSKKYKVSFYEYGCIPDKHECMLQYNRTVFEYLDKTYGKIWRKEVRQDVFGLNDE
;
A
#
# COMPACT_ATOMS: atom_id res chain seq x y z
N PHE A 1 -19.41 17.26 -20.45
CA PHE A 1 -18.00 17.55 -20.13
C PHE A 1 -17.60 16.62 -18.99
N LYS A 2 -16.76 15.60 -19.24
CA LYS A 2 -16.24 14.71 -18.20
C LYS A 2 -14.82 15.17 -17.93
N LEU A 3 -14.62 15.90 -16.84
CA LEU A 3 -13.30 16.33 -16.42
C LEU A 3 -12.55 15.07 -15.97
N ILE A 4 -11.66 14.55 -16.81
CA ILE A 4 -10.73 13.50 -16.40
C ILE A 4 -9.59 14.24 -15.69
N VAL A 5 -9.66 14.29 -14.36
CA VAL A 5 -8.51 14.70 -13.56
C VAL A 5 -7.53 13.55 -13.62
N PHE A 6 -6.46 13.71 -14.41
CA PHE A 6 -5.30 12.82 -14.30
C PHE A 6 -4.57 13.21 -13.02
N THR A 7 -4.80 12.48 -11.94
CA THR A 7 -4.05 12.64 -10.70
C THR A 7 -2.58 12.33 -11.01
N ASN A 8 -1.73 13.36 -11.05
CA ASN A 8 -0.33 13.19 -11.38
C ASN A 8 0.44 12.69 -10.15
N CYS A 9 0.45 11.37 -9.95
CA CYS A 9 1.15 10.74 -8.84
C CYS A 9 2.67 10.96 -8.88
N TYR A 10 3.25 11.33 -10.04
CA TYR A 10 4.69 11.60 -10.17
C TYR A 10 5.16 12.81 -9.36
N THR A 11 4.27 13.75 -9.03
CA THR A 11 4.61 14.94 -8.24
C THR A 11 4.30 14.79 -6.75
N ASP A 12 3.69 13.68 -6.33
CA ASP A 12 3.47 13.38 -4.91
C ASP A 12 4.69 12.60 -4.38
N ASP A 13 5.56 13.31 -3.68
CA ASP A 13 6.80 12.79 -3.11
C ASP A 13 6.55 11.76 -1.98
N GLN A 14 5.32 11.70 -1.47
CA GLN A 14 4.94 10.79 -0.38
C GLN A 14 4.24 9.53 -0.87
N ILE A 15 3.47 9.60 -1.96
CA ILE A 15 2.68 8.47 -2.48
C ILE A 15 2.86 8.35 -3.99
N SER A 16 3.88 7.60 -4.39
CA SER A 16 4.19 7.31 -5.79
C SER A 16 4.87 5.95 -5.95
N ARG A 17 4.94 5.44 -7.17
CA ARG A 17 5.72 4.24 -7.49
C ARG A 17 7.19 4.42 -7.11
N GLU A 18 7.76 5.57 -7.43
CA GLU A 18 9.15 5.91 -7.17
C GLU A 18 9.44 5.89 -5.67
N LYS A 19 8.50 6.41 -4.86
CA LYS A 19 8.59 6.35 -3.41
C LYS A 19 8.54 4.90 -2.89
N ALA A 20 7.63 4.07 -3.39
CA ALA A 20 7.56 2.65 -3.03
C ALA A 20 8.88 1.92 -3.36
N LEU A 21 9.42 2.12 -4.56
CA LEU A 21 10.69 1.53 -4.98
C LEU A 21 11.86 1.96 -4.10
N GLN A 22 11.92 3.25 -3.73
CA GLN A 22 12.95 3.76 -2.83
C GLN A 22 12.83 3.15 -1.44
N GLU A 23 11.63 3.06 -0.88
CA GLU A 23 11.42 2.46 0.45
C GLU A 23 11.68 0.95 0.46
N ILE A 24 11.37 0.23 -0.62
CA ILE A 24 11.78 -1.17 -0.82
C ILE A 24 13.31 -1.28 -0.80
N LYS A 25 14.01 -0.42 -1.54
CA LYS A 25 15.49 -0.39 -1.59
C LYS A 25 16.11 -0.11 -0.22
N ASP A 26 15.47 0.75 0.57
CA ASP A 26 15.90 1.09 1.93
C ASP A 26 15.51 0.03 2.97
N GLY A 27 14.87 -1.07 2.55
CA GLY A 27 14.44 -2.16 3.44
C GLY A 27 13.27 -1.78 4.36
N LYS A 28 12.48 -0.77 3.96
CA LYS A 28 11.34 -0.24 4.71
C LYS A 28 10.05 -0.20 3.87
N PRO A 29 9.68 -1.27 3.14
CA PRO A 29 8.44 -1.27 2.39
C PRO A 29 7.23 -1.09 3.31
N LYS A 30 6.16 -0.51 2.76
CA LYS A 30 4.92 -0.25 3.49
C LYS A 30 3.71 -0.76 2.71
N LEU A 31 2.70 -1.23 3.41
CA LEU A 31 1.38 -1.45 2.86
C LEU A 31 0.47 -0.32 3.33
N LEU A 32 -0.06 0.42 2.37
CA LEU A 32 -0.94 1.53 2.65
C LEU A 32 -2.35 1.02 2.95
N LEU A 33 -2.89 1.50 4.06
CA LEU A 33 -4.26 1.26 4.48
C LEU A 33 -5.08 2.52 4.23
N PHE A 34 -6.37 2.32 4.01
CA PHE A 34 -7.35 3.40 3.96
C PHE A 34 -8.41 3.11 5.01
N SER A 35 -8.37 3.83 6.13
CA SER A 35 -9.47 3.84 7.08
C SER A 35 -10.19 5.18 7.03
N GLY A 36 -11.49 5.13 7.29
CA GLY A 36 -12.32 6.33 7.39
C GLY A 36 -11.92 7.17 8.60
N ILE A 37 -12.70 7.08 9.67
CA ILE A 37 -12.55 7.97 10.84
C ILE A 37 -11.72 7.30 11.95
N VAL A 38 -11.70 5.96 12.03
CA VAL A 38 -11.10 5.21 13.13
C VAL A 38 -10.15 4.13 12.60
N PRO A 39 -8.85 4.20 12.96
CA PRO A 39 -7.88 3.13 12.71
C PRO A 39 -8.33 1.80 13.31
N ILE A 40 -8.10 0.71 12.58
CA ILE A 40 -8.35 -0.65 13.08
C ILE A 40 -7.00 -1.34 13.27
N GLU A 41 -6.73 -1.76 14.50
CA GLU A 41 -5.57 -2.58 14.83
C GLU A 41 -5.96 -4.06 14.81
N TYR A 42 -5.22 -4.87 14.04
CA TYR A 42 -5.36 -6.33 14.08
C TYR A 42 -4.19 -6.93 14.85
N SER A 43 -4.49 -7.87 15.76
CA SER A 43 -3.47 -8.57 16.55
C SER A 43 -2.48 -9.38 15.71
N THR A 44 -2.82 -9.66 14.45
CA THR A 44 -1.97 -10.38 13.48
C THR A 44 -0.95 -9.48 12.79
N ASP A 45 -1.11 -8.15 12.85
CA ASP A 45 -0.30 -7.22 12.06
C ASP A 45 1.18 -7.27 12.46
N GLU A 46 1.49 -7.36 13.75
CA GLU A 46 2.88 -7.46 14.23
C GLU A 46 3.58 -8.71 13.70
N ALA A 47 2.91 -9.85 13.75
CA ALA A 47 3.45 -11.12 13.27
C ALA A 47 3.66 -11.10 11.76
N PHE A 48 2.70 -10.55 11.01
CA PHE A 48 2.79 -10.37 9.56
C PHE A 48 3.96 -9.44 9.20
N SER A 49 4.04 -8.27 9.83
CA SER A 49 5.08 -7.27 9.59
C SER A 49 6.49 -7.82 9.83
N LYS A 50 6.69 -8.60 10.91
CA LYS A 50 7.96 -9.27 11.18
C LYS A 50 8.30 -10.34 10.14
N LYS A 51 7.32 -11.16 9.75
CA LYS A 51 7.50 -12.26 8.78
C LYS A 51 7.88 -11.75 7.39
N TYR A 52 7.20 -10.71 6.91
CA TYR A 52 7.36 -10.19 5.55
C TYR A 52 8.23 -8.92 5.46
N LYS A 53 8.74 -8.44 6.59
CA LYS A 53 9.60 -7.24 6.70
C LYS A 53 8.97 -6.01 6.06
N VAL A 54 7.68 -5.82 6.33
CA VAL A 54 6.85 -4.73 5.80
C VAL A 54 6.09 -4.08 6.96
N SER A 55 5.80 -2.80 6.86
CA SER A 55 4.99 -2.09 7.86
C SER A 55 3.65 -1.67 7.27
N PHE A 56 2.66 -1.42 8.11
CA PHE A 56 1.41 -0.78 7.66
C PHE A 56 1.51 0.73 7.87
N TYR A 57 0.98 1.49 6.93
CA TYR A 57 0.83 2.92 7.07
C TYR A 57 -0.61 3.31 6.73
N GLU A 58 -1.29 3.92 7.70
CA GLU A 58 -2.70 4.20 7.60
C GLU A 58 -2.93 5.64 7.19
N TYR A 59 -3.52 5.81 6.00
CA TYR A 59 -4.04 7.09 5.55
C TYR A 59 -5.51 7.20 5.95
N GLY A 60 -5.89 8.37 6.46
CA GLY A 60 -7.29 8.71 6.67
C GLY A 60 -8.02 9.00 5.35
N CYS A 61 -9.18 9.63 5.44
CA CYS A 61 -9.99 10.02 4.27
C CYS A 61 -9.27 11.09 3.41
N ILE A 62 -8.57 10.65 2.35
CA ILE A 62 -7.91 11.53 1.37
C ILE A 62 -8.32 11.10 -0.06
N PRO A 63 -9.47 11.59 -0.58
CA PRO A 63 -10.03 11.13 -1.87
C PRO A 63 -9.09 11.40 -3.06
N ASP A 64 -8.32 12.48 -3.04
CA ASP A 64 -7.47 12.89 -4.16
C ASP A 64 -6.23 12.02 -4.36
N LYS A 65 -5.96 11.06 -3.46
CA LYS A 65 -4.75 10.21 -3.52
C LYS A 65 -5.02 8.74 -3.84
N HIS A 66 -6.28 8.36 -4.10
CA HIS A 66 -6.67 6.96 -4.35
C HIS A 66 -5.82 6.28 -5.43
N GLU A 67 -5.71 6.87 -6.62
CA GLU A 67 -4.94 6.27 -7.73
C GLU A 67 -3.46 6.10 -7.36
N CYS A 68 -2.89 7.07 -6.66
CA CYS A 68 -1.49 7.05 -6.25
C CYS A 68 -1.22 6.00 -5.18
N MET A 69 -2.15 5.84 -4.22
CA MET A 69 -2.09 4.78 -3.22
C MET A 69 -2.18 3.39 -3.88
N LEU A 70 -3.04 3.24 -4.90
CA LEU A 70 -3.15 1.99 -5.65
C LEU A 70 -1.82 1.68 -6.36
N GLN A 71 -1.26 2.65 -7.09
CA GLN A 71 0.01 2.49 -7.79
C GLN A 71 1.17 2.16 -6.82
N TYR A 72 1.22 2.84 -5.67
CA TYR A 72 2.19 2.57 -4.61
C TYR A 72 2.05 1.12 -4.10
N ASN A 73 0.85 0.71 -3.68
CA ASN A 73 0.63 -0.62 -3.12
C ASN A 73 0.88 -1.73 -4.13
N ARG A 74 0.47 -1.57 -5.39
CA ARG A 74 0.78 -2.53 -6.47
C ARG A 74 2.28 -2.75 -6.62
N THR A 75 3.07 -1.69 -6.54
CA THR A 75 4.54 -1.78 -6.59
C THR A 75 5.09 -2.61 -5.42
N VAL A 76 4.52 -2.45 -4.22
CA VAL A 76 4.89 -3.25 -3.04
C VAL A 76 4.38 -4.69 -3.16
N PHE A 77 3.20 -4.92 -3.73
CA PHE A 77 2.66 -6.25 -3.98
C PHE A 77 3.53 -7.05 -4.94
N GLU A 78 3.96 -6.44 -6.04
CA GLU A 78 4.91 -7.06 -6.99
C GLU A 78 6.20 -7.48 -6.29
N TYR A 79 6.73 -6.62 -5.40
CA TYR A 79 7.90 -6.93 -4.59
C TYR A 79 7.67 -8.12 -3.64
N LEU A 80 6.54 -8.13 -2.91
CA LEU A 80 6.20 -9.21 -1.98
C LEU A 80 5.93 -10.53 -2.71
N ASP A 81 5.22 -10.50 -3.84
CA ASP A 81 4.97 -11.65 -4.71
C ASP A 81 6.29 -12.24 -5.23
N LYS A 82 7.23 -11.39 -5.66
CA LYS A 82 8.54 -11.83 -6.14
C LYS A 82 9.43 -12.39 -5.01
N THR A 83 9.32 -11.84 -3.81
CA THR A 83 10.21 -12.19 -2.68
C THR A 83 9.70 -13.39 -1.89
N TYR A 84 8.39 -13.52 -1.70
CA TYR A 84 7.76 -14.49 -0.81
C TYR A 84 6.73 -15.39 -1.50
N GLY A 85 6.51 -15.22 -2.80
CA GLY A 85 5.39 -15.86 -3.51
C GLY A 85 4.05 -15.25 -3.12
N LYS A 86 2.94 -15.81 -3.60
CA LYS A 86 1.59 -15.23 -3.36
C LYS A 86 0.97 -15.60 -2.01
N ILE A 87 1.68 -16.30 -1.13
CA ILE A 87 1.11 -16.78 0.14
C ILE A 87 0.76 -15.63 1.10
N TRP A 88 1.54 -14.55 1.10
CA TRP A 88 1.32 -13.38 1.96
C TRP A 88 -0.05 -12.73 1.73
N ARG A 89 -0.59 -12.78 0.50
CA ARG A 89 -1.90 -12.22 0.15
C ARG A 89 -3.06 -12.86 0.94
N LYS A 90 -2.90 -14.11 1.38
CA LYS A 90 -3.88 -14.82 2.22
C LYS A 90 -3.70 -14.56 3.72
N GLU A 91 -2.52 -14.08 4.12
CA GLU A 91 -2.16 -13.86 5.51
C GLU A 91 -2.32 -12.41 5.94
N VAL A 92 -2.19 -11.47 4.99
CA VAL A 92 -2.36 -10.04 5.23
C VAL A 92 -3.82 -9.71 5.55
N ARG A 93 -4.03 -8.66 6.34
CA ARG A 93 -5.36 -8.05 6.53
C ARG A 93 -5.99 -7.70 5.17
N GLN A 94 -7.29 -7.97 5.01
CA GLN A 94 -7.97 -7.93 3.70
C GLN A 94 -8.45 -6.54 3.29
N ASP A 95 -8.23 -5.54 4.15
CA ASP A 95 -8.53 -4.12 3.94
C ASP A 95 -7.30 -3.31 3.46
N VAL A 96 -6.19 -3.99 3.10
CA VAL A 96 -5.09 -3.32 2.40
C VAL A 96 -5.60 -2.72 1.09
N PHE A 97 -5.31 -1.44 0.89
CA PHE A 97 -5.84 -0.69 -0.23
C PHE A 97 -5.39 -1.30 -1.58
N GLY A 98 -6.35 -1.58 -2.46
CA GLY A 98 -6.07 -2.18 -3.77
C GLY A 98 -5.80 -3.68 -3.79
N LEU A 99 -5.83 -4.39 -2.64
CA LEU A 99 -5.54 -5.83 -2.58
C LEU A 99 -6.56 -6.68 -3.35
N ASN A 100 -7.84 -6.27 -3.34
CA ASN A 100 -8.95 -6.99 -3.97
C ASN A 100 -9.33 -6.44 -5.36
N ASP A 101 -8.54 -5.51 -5.91
CA ASP A 101 -8.75 -4.90 -7.22
C ASP A 101 -7.91 -5.60 -8.34
N GLU A 102 -7.22 -6.69 -8.00
CA GLU A 102 -6.36 -7.52 -8.88
C GLU A 102 -6.79 -9.00 -8.88
#